data_AF-A0A158A4E9-F1
#
_entry.id   AF-A0A158A4E9-F1
#
_cell.length_a   1.000
_cell.length_b   1.000
_cell.length_c   1.000
_cell.angle_alpha   90.00
_cell.angle_beta   90.00
_cell.angle_gamma   90.00
#
_symmetry.space_group_name_H-M   'P 1'
#
loop_
_entity.id
_entity.type
_entity.pdbx_description
1 polymer ?
#
loop_
_entity_poly.entity_id
_entity_poly.type
_entity_poly.pdbx_seq_one_letter_code
_entity_poly.pdbx_strand_id
1 'polypeptide(L)'
;MMRFDVPSDTTLLAAIGEVALRQEHLNYTLRMTIKTLARLDLGEALDATAYDGSSQLRERIKKLARQELREGVPLLKLQALLERCKRATEKRNDFIHSVWLKELDAESGRRHSGGASHAWPTVSELRDLAETLAALTLELNEARLEGYLHEAVTKKEK
;
A
#
# COMPACT_ATOMS: atom_id res chain seq x y z
N MET A 1 12.39 -9.15 -31.92
CA MET A 1 11.53 -7.94 -31.84
C MET A 1 10.83 -7.95 -30.49
N MET A 2 10.76 -6.81 -29.81
CA MET A 2 10.09 -6.69 -28.51
C MET A 2 8.76 -5.97 -28.70
N ARG A 3 7.68 -6.53 -28.17
CA ARG A 3 6.32 -5.95 -28.28
C ARG A 3 5.73 -5.76 -26.88
N PHE A 4 5.01 -4.66 -26.68
CA PHE A 4 4.17 -4.49 -25.50
C PHE A 4 3.08 -5.55 -25.50
N ASP A 5 2.93 -6.23 -24.37
CA ASP A 5 2.02 -7.35 -24.25
C ASP A 5 1.12 -7.20 -23.03
N VAL A 6 -0.13 -7.62 -23.18
CA VAL A 6 -1.09 -7.72 -22.09
C VAL A 6 -1.43 -9.21 -21.97
N PRO A 7 -1.34 -9.81 -20.76
CA PRO A 7 -1.60 -11.23 -20.61
C PRO A 7 -3.01 -11.60 -21.07
N SER A 8 -3.11 -12.68 -21.86
CA SER A 8 -4.41 -13.27 -22.23
C SER A 8 -4.99 -14.21 -21.17
N ASP A 9 -4.17 -14.62 -20.19
CA ASP A 9 -4.61 -15.46 -19.08
C ASP A 9 -5.53 -14.66 -18.14
N THR A 10 -6.81 -15.03 -18.15
CA THR A 10 -7.84 -14.40 -17.31
C THR A 10 -7.57 -14.58 -15.82
N THR A 11 -6.92 -15.66 -15.41
CA THR A 11 -6.56 -15.92 -14.01
C THR A 11 -5.48 -14.94 -13.56
N LEU A 12 -4.48 -14.72 -14.40
CA LEU A 12 -3.42 -13.76 -14.14
C LEU A 12 -3.97 -12.32 -14.08
N LEU A 13 -4.82 -11.94 -15.03
CA LEU A 13 -5.49 -10.64 -15.03
C LEU A 13 -6.36 -10.43 -13.79
N ALA A 14 -7.12 -11.44 -13.37
CA ALA A 14 -7.92 -11.38 -12.16
C ALA A 14 -7.06 -11.17 -10.90
N ALA A 15 -5.92 -11.87 -10.80
CA ALA A 15 -5.00 -11.70 -9.69
C ALA A 15 -4.36 -10.31 -9.65
N ILE A 16 -4.01 -9.73 -10.81
CA ILE A 16 -3.56 -8.32 -10.90
C ILE A 16 -4.66 -7.37 -10.42
N GLY A 17 -5.91 -7.60 -10.86
CA GLY A 17 -7.06 -6.80 -10.47
C GLY A 17 -7.31 -6.83 -8.95
N GLU A 18 -7.17 -8.01 -8.33
CA GLU A 18 -7.29 -8.12 -6.87
C GLU A 18 -6.21 -7.28 -6.16
N VAL A 19 -4.94 -7.41 -6.55
CA VAL A 19 -3.85 -6.61 -5.96
C VAL A 19 -4.12 -5.10 -6.10
N ALA A 20 -4.64 -4.66 -7.25
CA ALA A 20 -5.00 -3.26 -7.47
C ALA A 20 -6.09 -2.78 -6.50
N LEU A 21 -7.15 -3.56 -6.31
CA LEU A 21 -8.23 -3.24 -5.37
C LEU A 21 -7.74 -3.24 -3.91
N ARG A 22 -6.95 -4.24 -3.50
CA ARG A 22 -6.37 -4.31 -2.14
C ARG A 22 -5.46 -3.13 -1.85
N GLN A 23 -4.69 -2.66 -2.84
CA GLN A 23 -3.88 -1.45 -2.69
C GLN A 23 -4.75 -0.21 -2.44
N GLU A 24 -5.89 -0.07 -3.13
CA GLU A 24 -6.78 1.07 -2.88
C GLU A 24 -7.48 1.01 -1.53
N HIS A 25 -7.81 -0.18 -1.03
CA HIS A 25 -8.30 -0.35 0.34
C HIS A 25 -7.24 0.07 1.38
N LEU A 26 -5.97 -0.27 1.13
CA LEU A 26 -4.87 0.18 1.97
C LEU A 26 -4.71 1.71 1.90
N ASN A 27 -4.79 2.31 0.71
CA ASN A 27 -4.73 3.77 0.53
C ASN A 27 -5.84 4.48 1.29
N TYR A 28 -7.07 3.98 1.18
CA TYR A 28 -8.20 4.51 1.93
C TYR A 28 -7.97 4.42 3.44
N THR A 29 -7.49 3.27 3.93
CA THR A 29 -7.17 3.11 5.35
C THR A 29 -6.05 4.06 5.81
N LEU A 30 -5.02 4.30 5.00
CA LEU A 30 -4.00 5.30 5.28
C LEU A 30 -4.61 6.72 5.42
N ARG A 31 -5.56 7.09 4.55
CA ARG A 31 -6.32 8.36 4.68
C ARG A 31 -7.12 8.39 5.99
N MET A 32 -7.72 7.27 6.39
CA MET A 32 -8.44 7.19 7.65
C MET A 32 -7.50 7.28 8.87
N THR A 33 -6.27 6.78 8.76
CA THR A 33 -5.24 7.00 9.78
C THR A 33 -4.88 8.48 9.91
N ILE A 34 -4.75 9.21 8.79
CA ILE A 34 -4.56 10.67 8.80
C ILE A 34 -5.74 11.36 9.48
N LYS A 35 -6.98 11.01 9.10
CA LYS A 35 -8.20 11.50 9.73
C LYS A 35 -8.16 11.34 11.25
N THR A 36 -7.81 10.14 11.74
CA THR A 36 -7.74 9.85 13.18
C THR A 36 -6.65 10.66 13.87
N LEU A 37 -5.43 10.71 13.31
CA LEU A 37 -4.33 11.46 13.92
C LEU A 37 -4.58 12.97 13.93
N ALA A 38 -5.11 13.52 12.85
CA ALA A 38 -5.37 14.96 12.71
C ALA A 38 -6.73 15.40 13.28
N ARG A 39 -7.55 14.47 13.80
CA ARG A 39 -8.89 14.72 14.34
C ARG A 39 -9.83 15.42 13.36
N LEU A 40 -9.70 15.11 12.08
CA LEU A 40 -10.53 15.66 11.01
C LEU A 40 -11.85 14.91 10.90
N ASP A 41 -12.83 15.58 10.31
CA ASP A 41 -13.99 14.87 9.77
C ASP A 41 -13.61 14.03 8.54
N LEU A 42 -14.56 13.22 8.04
CA LEU A 42 -14.31 12.35 6.90
C LEU A 42 -14.05 13.12 5.61
N GLY A 43 -14.85 14.16 5.34
CA GLY A 43 -14.76 14.95 4.11
C GLY A 43 -13.44 15.72 4.05
N GLU A 44 -13.09 16.42 5.12
CA GLU A 44 -11.83 17.16 5.25
C GLU A 44 -10.62 16.27 4.99
N ALA A 45 -10.60 15.07 5.57
CA ALA A 45 -9.49 14.14 5.38
C ALA A 45 -9.39 13.63 3.94
N LEU A 46 -10.53 13.33 3.30
CA LEU A 46 -10.55 12.88 1.90
C LEU A 46 -10.14 13.99 0.94
N ASP A 47 -10.66 15.20 1.12
CA ASP A 47 -10.34 16.36 0.28
C ASP A 47 -8.85 16.74 0.42
N ALA A 48 -8.33 16.79 1.65
CA ALA A 48 -6.94 17.13 1.91
C ALA A 48 -5.93 16.10 1.38
N THR A 49 -6.38 14.89 1.03
CA THR A 49 -5.53 13.77 0.58
C THR A 49 -5.96 13.20 -0.78
N ALA A 50 -6.81 13.91 -1.52
CA ALA A 50 -7.41 13.45 -2.77
C ALA A 50 -6.35 13.05 -3.82
N TYR A 51 -5.26 13.82 -3.90
CA TYR A 51 -4.17 13.61 -4.85
C TYR A 51 -2.93 12.95 -4.24
N ASP A 52 -2.99 12.57 -2.96
CA ASP A 52 -1.85 11.96 -2.29
C ASP A 52 -1.74 10.48 -2.69
N GLY A 53 -0.59 10.10 -3.23
CA GLY A 53 -0.20 8.70 -3.43
C GLY A 53 0.22 8.03 -2.12
N SER A 54 0.29 6.69 -2.10
CA SER A 54 0.58 5.91 -0.88
C SER A 54 1.86 6.34 -0.15
N SER A 55 2.89 6.78 -0.89
CA SER A 55 4.14 7.30 -0.30
C SER A 55 3.89 8.61 0.48
N GLN A 56 3.20 9.57 -0.13
CA GLN A 56 2.85 10.85 0.49
C GLN A 56 1.96 10.64 1.72
N LEU A 57 0.96 9.75 1.62
CA LEU A 57 0.10 9.38 2.75
C LEU A 57 0.92 8.85 3.94
N ARG A 58 1.83 7.89 3.71
CA ARG A 58 2.68 7.34 4.77
C ARG A 58 3.58 8.41 5.40
N GLU A 59 4.19 9.29 4.61
CA GLU A 59 5.02 10.38 5.14
C GLU A 59 4.21 11.38 5.96
N ARG A 60 2.99 11.70 5.52
CA ARG A 60 2.06 12.54 6.28
C ARG A 60 1.65 11.89 7.61
N ILE A 61 1.34 10.60 7.62
CA ILE A 61 1.08 9.83 8.85
C ILE A 61 2.29 9.88 9.78
N LYS A 62 3.51 9.65 9.29
CA LYS A 62 4.73 9.71 10.14
C LYS A 62 4.89 11.07 10.81
N LYS A 63 4.65 12.16 10.07
CA LYS A 63 4.74 13.53 10.60
C LYS A 63 3.69 13.77 11.70
N LEU A 64 2.43 13.45 11.42
CA LEU A 64 1.33 13.60 12.38
C LEU A 64 1.54 12.71 13.62
N ALA A 65 1.96 11.46 13.42
CA ALA A 65 2.19 10.51 14.51
C ALA A 65 3.26 10.99 15.49
N ARG A 66 4.35 11.61 15.00
CA ARG A 66 5.38 12.20 15.87
C ARG A 66 4.83 13.34 16.73
N GLN A 67 3.94 14.16 16.17
CA GLN A 67 3.29 15.27 16.88
C GLN A 67 2.29 14.74 17.91
N GLU A 68 1.52 13.73 17.53
CA GLU A 68 0.41 13.24 18.35
C GLU A 68 0.81 12.24 19.43
N LEU A 69 1.64 11.26 19.08
CA LEU A 69 1.99 10.13 19.95
C LEU A 69 3.22 10.40 20.82
N ARG A 70 4.02 11.41 20.46
CA ARG A 70 5.38 11.65 20.99
C ARG A 70 6.29 10.43 20.80
N GLU A 71 7.51 10.51 21.32
CA GLU A 71 8.41 9.36 21.34
C GLU A 71 7.88 8.29 22.31
N GLY A 72 7.71 7.05 21.82
CA GLY A 72 7.17 5.96 22.62
C GLY A 72 6.75 4.73 21.82
N VAL A 73 6.31 3.70 22.54
CA VAL A 73 5.92 2.40 21.95
C VAL A 73 4.85 2.52 20.85
N PRO A 74 3.77 3.32 21.00
CA PRO A 74 2.77 3.46 19.95
C PRO A 74 3.33 4.03 18.63
N LEU A 75 4.23 5.01 18.72
CA LEU A 75 4.89 5.59 17.55
C LEU A 75 5.76 4.55 16.83
N LEU A 76 6.56 3.79 17.57
CA LEU A 76 7.43 2.75 17.00
C LEU A 76 6.63 1.63 16.34
N LYS A 77 5.52 1.19 16.97
CA LYS A 77 4.62 0.18 16.37
C LYS A 77 4.01 0.68 15.06
N LEU A 78 3.53 1.92 15.04
CA LEU A 78 2.97 2.52 13.82
C LEU A 78 4.03 2.65 12.72
N GLN A 79 5.24 3.11 13.04
CA GLN A 79 6.34 3.20 12.07
C GLN A 79 6.70 1.84 11.47
N ALA A 80 6.77 0.78 12.28
CA ALA A 80 7.02 -0.57 11.81
C ALA A 80 5.91 -1.09 10.88
N LEU A 81 4.64 -0.78 11.20
CA LEU A 81 3.51 -1.11 10.33
C LEU A 81 3.57 -0.35 8.99
N LEU A 82 3.86 0.96 9.02
CA LEU A 82 3.99 1.76 7.79
C LEU A 82 5.14 1.30 6.90
N GLU A 83 6.24 0.81 7.48
CA GLU A 83 7.35 0.25 6.70
C GLU A 83 6.98 -1.08 6.02
N ARG A 84 6.11 -1.90 6.65
CA ARG A 84 5.55 -3.09 5.99
C ARG A 84 4.60 -2.71 4.86
N CYS A 85 3.74 -1.71 5.07
CA CYS A 85 2.89 -1.15 4.01
C CYS A 85 3.70 -0.62 2.83
N LYS A 86 4.82 0.05 3.10
CA LYS A 86 5.75 0.53 2.08
C LYS A 86 6.31 -0.62 1.24
N ARG A 87 6.89 -1.64 1.89
CA ARG A 87 7.44 -2.82 1.19
C ARG A 87 6.40 -3.54 0.32
N ALA A 88 5.17 -3.68 0.80
CA ALA A 88 4.08 -4.24 0.01
C ALA A 88 3.71 -3.37 -1.19
N THR A 89 3.65 -2.04 -1.02
CA THR A 89 3.39 -1.09 -2.12
C THR A 89 4.51 -1.13 -3.16
N GLU A 90 5.78 -1.22 -2.73
CA GLU A 90 6.94 -1.32 -3.63
C GLU A 90 6.88 -2.61 -4.44
N LYS A 91 6.64 -3.76 -3.79
CA LYS A 91 6.44 -5.05 -4.48
C LYS A 91 5.28 -5.00 -5.48
N ARG A 92 4.18 -4.31 -5.14
CA ARG A 92 3.06 -4.06 -6.05
C ARG A 92 3.46 -3.22 -7.26
N ASN A 93 4.24 -2.16 -7.05
CA ASN A 93 4.75 -1.34 -8.14
C ASN A 93 5.66 -2.15 -9.07
N ASP A 94 6.49 -3.03 -8.51
CA ASP A 94 7.33 -3.91 -9.32
C ASP A 94 6.46 -4.81 -10.20
N PHE A 95 5.40 -5.43 -9.67
CA PHE A 95 4.52 -6.32 -10.43
C PHE A 95 3.64 -5.58 -11.45
N ILE A 96 3.00 -4.48 -11.06
CA ILE A 96 1.92 -3.85 -11.84
C ILE A 96 2.40 -2.64 -12.64
N HIS A 97 3.33 -1.85 -12.12
CA HIS A 97 3.81 -0.61 -12.77
C HIS A 97 5.07 -0.81 -13.63
N SER A 98 5.48 -2.06 -13.85
CA SER A 98 6.50 -2.37 -14.86
C SER A 98 5.89 -2.41 -16.25
N VAL A 99 6.73 -2.25 -17.28
CA VAL A 99 6.32 -2.44 -18.68
C VAL A 99 6.32 -3.94 -18.99
N TRP A 100 5.18 -4.48 -19.42
CA TRP A 100 5.02 -5.89 -19.77
C TRP A 100 5.35 -6.10 -21.26
N LEU A 101 6.25 -7.04 -21.51
CA LEU A 101 6.91 -7.24 -22.79
C LEU A 101 6.93 -8.73 -23.14
N LYS A 102 6.78 -9.02 -24.42
CA LYS A 102 7.00 -10.34 -24.99
C LYS A 102 8.04 -10.24 -26.11
N GLU A 103 9.08 -11.06 -26.01
CA GLU A 103 10.05 -11.24 -27.08
C GLU A 103 9.57 -12.36 -28.02
N LEU A 104 9.87 -12.25 -29.32
CA LEU A 104 9.39 -13.22 -30.32
C LEU A 104 9.89 -14.66 -30.07
N ASP A 105 11.09 -14.81 -29.49
CA ASP A 105 11.78 -16.09 -29.32
C ASP A 105 12.15 -16.37 -27.85
N ALA A 106 11.70 -15.55 -26.91
CA ALA A 106 12.07 -15.66 -25.50
C ALA A 106 10.86 -15.52 -24.57
N GLU A 107 11.07 -15.87 -23.30
CA GLU A 107 10.01 -15.84 -22.30
C GLU A 107 9.48 -14.43 -22.03
N SER A 108 8.20 -14.36 -21.68
CA SER A 108 7.53 -13.12 -21.29
C SER A 108 8.19 -12.48 -20.07
N GLY A 109 8.42 -11.17 -20.14
CA GLY A 109 9.14 -10.42 -19.11
C GLY A 109 8.56 -9.04 -18.84
N ARG A 110 9.02 -8.44 -17.75
CA ARG A 110 8.68 -7.09 -17.33
C ARG A 110 9.96 -6.28 -17.13
N ARG A 111 9.92 -5.00 -17.48
CA ARG A 111 11.04 -4.08 -17.30
C ARG A 111 10.62 -2.85 -16.51
N HIS A 112 11.48 -2.46 -15.57
CA HIS A 112 11.41 -1.16 -14.91
C HIS A 112 12.18 -0.11 -15.71
N SER A 113 12.06 1.17 -15.35
CA SER A 113 12.71 2.31 -16.02
C SER A 113 14.25 2.33 -15.95
N GLY A 114 14.90 1.21 -15.62
CA GLY A 114 16.35 1.06 -15.46
C GLY A 114 16.98 -0.19 -16.12
N GLY A 115 16.23 -0.94 -16.94
CA GLY A 115 16.82 -1.86 -17.92
C GLY A 115 16.94 -3.35 -17.55
N ALA A 116 16.77 -3.76 -16.30
CA ALA A 116 16.76 -5.19 -15.95
C ALA A 116 15.42 -5.84 -16.30
N SER A 117 15.48 -6.93 -17.07
CA SER A 117 14.32 -7.78 -17.39
C SER A 117 14.05 -8.73 -16.23
N HIS A 118 12.80 -8.77 -15.78
CA HIS A 118 12.32 -9.70 -14.76
C HIS A 118 11.24 -10.60 -15.36
N ALA A 119 11.05 -11.80 -14.84
CA ALA A 119 9.91 -12.63 -15.23
C ALA A 119 8.59 -11.94 -14.85
N TRP A 120 7.51 -12.24 -15.58
CA TRP A 120 6.16 -11.90 -15.13
C TRP A 120 5.88 -12.53 -13.76
N PRO A 121 5.10 -11.86 -12.90
CA PRO A 121 4.68 -12.47 -11.65
C PRO A 121 3.77 -13.66 -11.93
N THR A 122 3.90 -14.68 -11.10
CA THR A 122 2.97 -15.81 -11.07
C THR A 122 1.65 -15.41 -10.39
N VAL A 123 0.59 -16.18 -10.66
CA VAL A 123 -0.70 -16.02 -9.95
C VAL A 123 -0.52 -16.17 -8.44
N SER A 124 0.36 -17.06 -7.98
CA SER A 124 0.65 -17.26 -6.56
C SER A 124 1.27 -16.00 -5.94
N GLU A 125 2.31 -15.44 -6.57
CA GLU A 125 2.97 -14.23 -6.05
C GLU A 125 2.03 -13.03 -5.95
N LEU A 126 1.09 -12.90 -6.89
CA LEU A 126 0.06 -11.86 -6.84
C LEU A 126 -0.95 -12.10 -5.73
N ARG A 127 -1.39 -13.36 -5.52
CA ARG A 127 -2.29 -13.72 -4.41
C ARG A 127 -1.63 -13.48 -3.05
N ASP A 128 -0.40 -13.93 -2.86
CA ASP A 128 0.35 -13.71 -1.62
C ASP A 128 0.48 -12.20 -1.31
N LEU A 129 0.71 -11.39 -2.35
CA LEU A 129 0.76 -9.94 -2.21
C LEU A 129 -0.62 -9.35 -1.88
N ALA A 130 -1.68 -9.81 -2.52
CA ALA A 130 -3.05 -9.36 -2.24
C ALA A 130 -3.44 -9.67 -0.79
N GLU A 131 -3.13 -10.87 -0.30
CA GLU A 131 -3.34 -11.28 1.09
C GLU A 131 -2.51 -10.44 2.06
N THR A 132 -1.25 -10.17 1.72
CA THR A 132 -0.39 -9.27 2.51
C THR A 132 -0.99 -7.87 2.62
N LEU A 133 -1.45 -7.30 1.50
CA LEU A 133 -2.10 -5.98 1.49
C LEU A 133 -3.39 -5.99 2.31
N ALA A 134 -4.18 -7.05 2.22
CA ALA A 134 -5.40 -7.22 3.01
C ALA A 134 -5.10 -7.29 4.51
N ALA A 135 -4.11 -8.10 4.92
CA ALA A 135 -3.69 -8.24 6.31
C ALA A 135 -3.19 -6.91 6.89
N LEU A 136 -2.35 -6.18 6.14
CA LEU A 136 -1.86 -4.86 6.56
C LEU A 136 -2.97 -3.81 6.67
N THR A 137 -3.98 -3.89 5.78
CA THR A 137 -5.16 -3.03 5.85
C THR A 137 -5.97 -3.30 7.12
N LEU A 138 -6.19 -4.57 7.44
CA LEU A 138 -6.88 -4.97 8.67
C LEU A 138 -6.10 -4.54 9.91
N GLU A 139 -4.81 -4.85 9.98
CA GLU A 139 -3.96 -4.50 11.12
C GLU A 139 -3.92 -2.98 11.36
N LEU A 140 -3.85 -2.17 10.30
CA LEU A 140 -3.88 -0.71 10.43
C LEU A 140 -5.24 -0.18 10.87
N ASN A 141 -6.34 -0.78 10.41
CA ASN A 141 -7.68 -0.42 10.88
C ASN A 141 -7.90 -0.82 12.34
N GLU A 142 -7.54 -2.04 12.73
CA GLU A 142 -7.62 -2.52 14.10
C GLU A 142 -6.83 -1.60 15.03
N ALA A 143 -5.55 -1.33 14.71
CA ALA A 143 -4.72 -0.41 15.47
C ALA A 143 -5.41 0.94 15.72
N ARG A 144 -6.03 1.50 14.68
CA ARG A 144 -6.67 2.83 14.67
C ARG A 144 -8.03 2.89 15.36
N LEU A 145 -8.84 1.84 15.23
CA LEU A 145 -10.23 1.83 15.69
C LEU A 145 -10.35 1.36 17.14
N GLU A 146 -9.59 0.33 17.52
CA GLU A 146 -9.75 -0.33 18.82
C GLU A 146 -8.42 -0.76 19.46
N GLY A 147 -7.30 -0.64 18.73
CA GLY A 147 -5.99 -1.07 19.17
C GLY A 147 -5.11 0.05 19.75
N TYR A 148 -3.80 -0.21 19.72
CA TYR A 148 -2.80 0.64 20.39
C TYR A 148 -2.78 2.09 19.92
N LEU A 149 -3.17 2.36 18.66
CA LEU A 149 -3.19 3.73 18.14
C LEU A 149 -4.41 4.48 18.66
N HIS A 150 -5.58 3.82 18.70
CA HIS A 150 -6.79 4.37 19.30
C HIS A 150 -6.56 4.76 20.77
N GLU A 151 -6.01 3.84 21.57
CA GLU A 151 -5.70 4.09 22.97
C GLU A 151 -4.74 5.26 23.18
N ALA A 152 -3.71 5.36 22.35
CA ALA A 152 -2.70 6.40 22.48
C ALA A 152 -3.27 7.80 22.16
N VAL A 153 -4.15 7.89 21.16
CA VAL A 153 -4.78 9.16 20.77
C VAL A 153 -5.84 9.60 21.79
N THR A 154 -6.61 8.68 22.35
CA THR A 154 -7.68 8.97 23.33
C THR A 154 -7.16 9.24 24.74
N LYS A 155 -6.08 8.59 25.19
CA LYS A 155 -5.46 8.88 26.51
C LYS A 155 -5.00 10.33 26.66
N LYS A 156 -4.71 11.02 25.55
CA LYS A 156 -4.36 12.45 25.52
C LYS A 156 -5.56 13.38 25.78
N GLU A 157 -6.80 12.89 25.70
CA GLU A 157 -8.02 13.66 25.93
C GLU A 157 -8.44 13.73 27.40
N LYS A 158 -7.78 12.96 28.28
CA LYS A 158 -7.95 12.99 29.74
C LYS A 158 -6.78 13.71 30.40
#